data_AF-A0A928SS31-F1
#
_entry.id   AF-A0A928SS31-F1
#
_cell.length_a   1.000
_cell.length_b   1.000
_cell.length_c   1.000
_cell.angle_alpha   90.00
_cell.angle_beta   90.00
_cell.angle_gamma   90.00
#
_symmetry.space_group_name_H-M   'P 1'
#
loop_
_entity.id
_entity.type
_entity.pdbx_description
1 polymer ?
#
loop_
_entity_poly.entity_id
_entity_poly.type
_entity_poly.pdbx_seq_one_letter_code
_entity_poly.pdbx_strand_id
1 'polypeptide(L)'
;MRGLRRLGSLVLLVPWSWSCATESGEESGVGGASGCVPGKVEECACPGGGPKGTQSCNASGTSFGECTGCGSGSGGGAGWPGSGGAGGSGATGGAGGGSGGASGGGGGSGGSGGASCPANHCTNGSLDCDEKKVDCGGTGCPACPYEVADCVESPKNGNEICDDQAFQVSAPGNYLLVCLNHAGGTIYVASNTGPKMTDGISRCQGWETNGQNAWDHLQYIQKLVCDSDQKQLAVDLTSYVGQNLWMGAHDAPAGGGHNTQSCLVKK
;
A
#
# COMPACT_ATOMS: atom_id res chain seq x y z
N MET A 1 -64.31 10.90 44.31
CA MET A 1 -63.88 11.84 43.24
C MET A 1 -62.37 12.01 43.41
N ARG A 2 -61.44 11.78 42.48
CA ARG A 2 -61.41 11.64 41.03
C ARG A 2 -60.40 10.53 40.67
N GLY A 3 -60.72 9.73 39.67
CA GLY A 3 -59.94 8.57 39.24
C GLY A 3 -58.74 8.95 38.37
N LEU A 4 -57.66 8.21 38.56
CA LEU A 4 -56.44 8.22 37.75
C LEU A 4 -56.69 7.40 36.47
N ARG A 5 -56.69 8.03 35.30
CA ARG A 5 -56.71 7.33 34.01
C ARG A 5 -55.29 7.15 33.49
N ARG A 6 -54.89 5.89 33.32
CA ARG A 6 -53.68 5.46 32.59
C ARG A 6 -53.86 5.76 31.10
N LEU A 7 -52.92 6.50 30.50
CA LEU A 7 -52.77 6.60 29.05
C LEU A 7 -51.87 5.45 28.60
N GLY A 8 -52.45 4.48 27.90
CA GLY A 8 -51.71 3.43 27.20
C GLY A 8 -51.10 3.98 25.92
N SER A 9 -49.80 3.76 25.73
CA SER A 9 -49.12 3.99 24.45
C SER A 9 -49.55 2.92 23.45
N LEU A 10 -50.20 3.38 22.38
CA LEU A 10 -50.55 2.60 21.22
C LEU A 10 -49.32 2.53 20.30
N VAL A 11 -48.64 1.38 20.28
CA VAL A 11 -47.57 1.10 19.32
C VAL A 11 -48.21 0.63 18.02
N LEU A 12 -48.16 1.49 16.99
CA LEU A 12 -48.55 1.16 15.62
C LEU A 12 -47.38 0.46 14.93
N LEU A 13 -47.51 -0.84 14.68
CA LEU A 13 -46.63 -1.61 13.81
C LEU A 13 -47.05 -1.35 12.35
N VAL A 14 -46.16 -0.71 11.58
CA VAL A 14 -46.30 -0.59 10.12
C VAL A 14 -45.51 -1.74 9.48
N PRO A 15 -46.14 -2.64 8.72
CA PRO A 15 -45.42 -3.63 7.93
C PRO A 15 -44.81 -2.97 6.69
N TRP A 16 -43.48 -2.97 6.60
CA TRP A 16 -42.77 -2.69 5.36
C TRP A 16 -42.81 -3.92 4.45
N SER A 17 -43.55 -3.81 3.36
CA SER A 17 -43.53 -4.76 2.25
C SER A 17 -42.38 -4.39 1.31
N TRP A 18 -41.34 -5.23 1.22
CA TRP A 18 -40.36 -5.18 0.14
C TRP A 18 -40.95 -5.85 -1.10
N SER A 19 -41.18 -5.06 -2.15
CA SER A 19 -41.38 -5.56 -3.51
C SER A 19 -40.02 -5.86 -4.13
N CYS A 20 -39.71 -7.13 -4.36
CA CYS A 20 -38.65 -7.53 -5.28
C CYS A 20 -39.13 -7.27 -6.71
N ALA A 21 -38.63 -6.20 -7.33
CA ALA A 21 -38.68 -6.04 -8.77
C ALA A 21 -37.44 -6.74 -9.36
N THR A 22 -37.66 -7.93 -9.91
CA THR A 22 -36.69 -8.61 -10.78
C THR A 22 -36.80 -8.00 -12.16
N GLU A 23 -35.91 -7.06 -12.50
CA GLU A 23 -35.77 -6.56 -13.86
C GLU A 23 -34.69 -7.38 -14.57
N SER A 24 -35.15 -8.41 -15.30
CA SER A 24 -34.34 -9.15 -16.26
C SER A 24 -34.23 -8.35 -17.55
N GLY A 25 -33.22 -7.47 -17.62
CA GLY A 25 -32.78 -6.82 -18.85
C GLY A 25 -31.63 -7.61 -19.48
N GLU A 26 -31.96 -8.54 -20.37
CA GLU A 26 -31.00 -9.17 -21.28
C GLU A 26 -30.64 -8.19 -22.40
N GLU A 27 -29.70 -7.28 -22.12
CA GLU A 27 -29.06 -6.48 -23.16
C GLU A 27 -27.93 -7.30 -23.80
N SER A 28 -28.25 -7.97 -24.90
CA SER A 28 -27.27 -8.54 -25.83
C SER A 28 -26.51 -7.41 -26.52
N GLY A 29 -25.54 -6.83 -25.80
CA GLY A 29 -24.57 -5.89 -26.32
C GLY A 29 -23.53 -6.61 -27.16
N VAL A 30 -23.51 -6.30 -28.45
CA VAL A 30 -22.50 -6.72 -29.43
C VAL A 30 -21.10 -6.44 -28.87
N GLY A 31 -20.26 -7.48 -28.82
CA GLY A 31 -18.93 -7.47 -28.23
C GLY A 31 -18.00 -6.38 -28.78
N GLY A 32 -17.96 -5.23 -28.11
CA GLY A 32 -16.80 -4.37 -28.10
C GLY A 32 -15.80 -4.96 -27.12
N ALA A 33 -14.56 -5.22 -27.56
CA ALA A 33 -13.49 -5.69 -26.72
C ALA A 33 -13.46 -4.86 -25.42
N SER A 34 -13.84 -5.50 -24.31
CA SER A 34 -13.81 -4.88 -23.00
C SER A 34 -12.37 -4.48 -22.72
N GLY A 35 -12.09 -3.18 -22.83
CA GLY A 35 -10.82 -2.62 -22.40
C GLY A 35 -10.51 -2.98 -20.96
N CYS A 36 -9.26 -2.84 -20.57
CA CYS A 36 -8.81 -3.02 -19.20
C CYS A 36 -8.89 -1.70 -18.43
N VAL A 37 -8.92 -1.74 -17.09
CA VAL A 37 -8.89 -0.52 -16.28
C VAL A 37 -7.47 0.05 -16.30
N PRO A 38 -7.24 1.32 -16.70
CA PRO A 38 -5.90 1.92 -16.73
C PRO A 38 -5.12 1.69 -15.44
N GLY A 39 -3.92 1.12 -15.55
CA GLY A 39 -3.05 0.81 -14.41
C GLY A 39 -3.38 -0.49 -13.66
N LYS A 40 -4.48 -1.19 -13.99
CA LYS A 40 -4.76 -2.52 -13.44
C LYS A 40 -3.62 -3.48 -13.77
N VAL A 41 -3.16 -4.24 -12.78
CA VAL A 41 -2.16 -5.31 -12.95
C VAL A 41 -2.85 -6.65 -12.85
N GLU A 42 -2.45 -7.60 -13.68
CA GLU A 42 -2.91 -8.99 -13.60
C GLU A 42 -1.78 -9.99 -13.89
N GLU A 43 -2.01 -11.24 -13.48
CA GLU A 43 -1.10 -12.35 -13.79
C GLU A 43 -1.22 -12.73 -15.27
N CYS A 44 -0.09 -13.06 -15.88
CA CYS A 44 -0.02 -13.53 -17.26
C CYS A 44 0.84 -14.78 -17.38
N ALA A 45 0.50 -15.62 -18.37
CA ALA A 45 1.27 -16.82 -18.66
C ALA A 45 2.56 -16.46 -19.39
N CYS A 46 3.69 -16.88 -18.85
CA CYS A 46 4.98 -16.61 -19.47
C CYS A 46 5.24 -17.54 -20.67
N PRO A 47 5.80 -16.99 -21.77
CA PRO A 47 6.24 -17.81 -22.90
C PRO A 47 7.21 -18.92 -22.42
N GLY A 48 6.99 -20.14 -22.88
CA GLY A 48 7.80 -21.30 -22.48
C GLY A 48 7.35 -22.02 -21.20
N GLY A 49 6.20 -21.65 -20.62
CA GLY A 49 5.63 -22.35 -19.46
C GLY A 49 6.38 -22.09 -18.15
N GLY A 50 7.13 -20.99 -18.09
CA GLY A 50 7.81 -20.54 -16.88
C GLY A 50 6.83 -20.09 -15.78
N PRO A 51 7.37 -19.65 -14.62
CA PRO A 51 6.54 -19.06 -13.56
C PRO A 51 5.68 -17.92 -14.12
N LYS A 52 4.48 -17.74 -13.56
CA LYS A 52 3.56 -16.66 -13.97
C LYS A 52 4.24 -15.29 -13.85
N GLY A 53 4.03 -14.45 -14.85
CA GLY A 53 4.48 -13.06 -14.86
C GLY A 53 3.33 -12.10 -14.50
N THR A 54 3.60 -10.80 -14.64
CA THR A 54 2.58 -9.75 -14.47
C THR A 54 2.58 -8.79 -15.64
N GLN A 55 1.38 -8.33 -16.01
CA GLN A 55 1.17 -7.33 -17.05
C GLN A 55 0.26 -6.21 -16.53
N SER A 56 0.50 -4.98 -16.98
CA SER A 56 -0.25 -3.80 -16.58
C SER A 56 -1.06 -3.23 -17.73
N CYS A 57 -2.28 -2.81 -17.45
CA CYS A 57 -3.16 -2.15 -18.42
C CYS A 57 -2.61 -0.77 -18.77
N ASN A 58 -2.58 -0.47 -20.07
CA ASN A 58 -2.14 0.82 -20.56
C ASN A 58 -3.04 1.98 -20.06
N ALA A 59 -2.52 3.21 -20.11
CA ALA A 59 -3.24 4.40 -19.63
C ALA A 59 -4.55 4.66 -20.38
N SER A 60 -4.65 4.23 -21.65
CA SER A 60 -5.87 4.35 -22.45
C SER A 60 -6.94 3.31 -22.10
N GLY A 61 -6.63 2.33 -21.27
CA GLY A 61 -7.56 1.26 -20.90
C GLY A 61 -7.88 0.29 -22.04
N THR A 62 -7.05 0.24 -23.09
CA THR A 62 -7.38 -0.48 -24.33
C THR A 62 -6.72 -1.85 -24.40
N SER A 63 -5.57 -2.05 -23.74
CA SER A 63 -4.86 -3.33 -23.73
C SER A 63 -3.89 -3.44 -22.55
N PHE A 64 -3.58 -4.68 -22.14
CA PHE A 64 -2.44 -4.96 -21.27
C PHE A 64 -1.12 -4.86 -22.04
N GLY A 65 -0.05 -4.48 -21.34
CA GLY A 65 1.32 -4.49 -21.86
C GLY A 65 1.91 -5.90 -21.92
N GLU A 66 3.23 -5.98 -22.17
CA GLU A 66 3.95 -7.26 -22.18
C GLU A 66 3.98 -7.90 -20.79
N CYS A 67 4.01 -9.24 -20.77
CA CYS A 67 4.15 -10.01 -19.55
C CYS A 67 5.58 -9.89 -19.00
N THR A 68 5.75 -9.17 -17.91
CA THR A 68 7.03 -8.97 -17.21
C THR A 68 7.18 -9.97 -16.07
N GLY A 69 8.40 -10.13 -15.55
CA GLY A 69 8.66 -11.11 -14.47
C GLY A 69 8.67 -12.57 -14.94
N CYS A 70 8.55 -12.80 -16.24
CA CYS A 70 8.91 -14.06 -16.86
C CYS A 70 10.41 -14.24 -16.70
N GLY A 71 10.82 -14.87 -15.59
CA GLY A 71 12.21 -15.18 -15.30
C GLY A 71 12.84 -15.74 -16.58
N SER A 72 14.00 -15.21 -16.96
CA SER A 72 14.75 -15.65 -18.13
C SER A 72 15.10 -17.12 -17.92
N GLY A 73 14.18 -18.01 -18.27
CA GLY A 73 14.36 -19.43 -18.16
C GLY A 73 15.53 -19.77 -19.04
N SER A 74 16.68 -20.04 -18.41
CA SER A 74 17.80 -20.71 -19.03
C SER A 74 17.23 -21.88 -19.82
N GLY A 75 17.28 -21.77 -21.15
CA GLY A 75 16.68 -22.74 -22.07
C GLY A 75 17.26 -24.12 -21.85
N GLY A 76 16.65 -24.90 -20.97
CA GLY A 76 16.75 -26.34 -20.95
C GLY A 76 15.87 -26.85 -22.09
N GLY A 77 16.42 -26.86 -23.31
CA GLY A 77 15.75 -27.42 -24.48
C GLY A 77 15.39 -28.88 -24.23
N ALA A 78 14.14 -29.16 -23.86
CA ALA A 78 13.56 -30.48 -23.99
C ALA A 78 13.37 -30.74 -25.48
N GLY A 79 14.22 -31.63 -26.03
CA GLY A 79 14.24 -31.99 -27.43
C GLY A 79 12.87 -32.42 -27.95
N TRP A 80 12.44 -31.77 -29.02
CA TRP A 80 11.49 -32.35 -29.96
C TRP A 80 12.15 -33.50 -30.72
N PRO A 81 11.48 -34.64 -30.93
CA PRO A 81 12.03 -35.74 -31.70
C PRO A 81 12.12 -35.39 -33.20
N GLY A 82 13.37 -35.21 -33.65
CA GLY A 82 13.93 -35.64 -34.94
C GLY A 82 13.15 -35.43 -36.23
N SER A 83 13.70 -34.57 -37.10
CA SER A 83 13.74 -34.83 -38.55
C SER A 83 15.12 -34.43 -39.07
N GLY A 84 15.84 -35.39 -39.65
CA GLY A 84 17.25 -35.30 -39.99
C GLY A 84 17.61 -34.20 -40.99
N GLY A 85 18.77 -33.59 -40.77
CA GLY A 85 19.47 -32.74 -41.72
C GLY A 85 20.97 -32.92 -41.54
N ALA A 86 21.63 -33.43 -42.57
CA ALA A 86 23.04 -33.79 -42.59
C ALA A 86 23.96 -32.59 -42.84
N GLY A 87 25.16 -32.62 -42.26
CA GLY A 87 26.36 -32.00 -42.82
C GLY A 87 26.91 -30.79 -42.06
N GLY A 88 27.99 -30.99 -41.30
CA GLY A 88 28.80 -29.90 -40.75
C GLY A 88 30.10 -30.43 -40.15
N SER A 89 31.17 -30.39 -40.95
CA SER A 89 32.53 -30.77 -40.55
C SER A 89 33.32 -29.56 -40.03
N GLY A 90 33.89 -29.69 -38.83
CA GLY A 90 35.28 -29.37 -38.53
C GLY A 90 35.70 -27.93 -38.18
N ALA A 91 36.30 -27.78 -36.98
CA ALA A 91 37.58 -27.09 -36.67
C ALA A 91 37.63 -26.78 -35.15
N THR A 92 38.42 -27.51 -34.34
CA THR A 92 39.76 -27.12 -33.79
C THR A 92 39.76 -25.75 -33.10
N GLY A 93 40.23 -25.52 -31.87
CA GLY A 93 41.06 -26.26 -30.91
C GLY A 93 41.64 -25.22 -29.92
N GLY A 94 42.22 -25.65 -28.80
CA GLY A 94 43.08 -24.79 -27.97
C GLY A 94 42.96 -25.02 -26.46
N ALA A 95 43.96 -25.68 -25.89
CA ALA A 95 44.17 -25.93 -24.47
C ALA A 95 45.36 -25.10 -23.94
N GLY A 96 45.43 -24.94 -22.62
CA GLY A 96 46.57 -24.43 -21.84
C GLY A 96 46.12 -23.32 -20.88
N GLY A 97 46.29 -23.38 -19.56
CA GLY A 97 47.32 -24.00 -18.74
C GLY A 97 48.19 -22.88 -18.15
N GLY A 98 48.28 -22.76 -16.82
CA GLY A 98 49.25 -21.83 -16.21
C GLY A 98 48.90 -21.33 -14.81
N SER A 99 49.50 -21.97 -13.81
CA SER A 99 49.62 -21.57 -12.41
C SER A 99 50.59 -20.40 -12.19
N GLY A 100 50.36 -19.60 -11.13
CA GLY A 100 51.44 -19.08 -10.28
C GLY A 100 51.54 -17.56 -10.12
N GLY A 101 51.35 -17.10 -8.86
CA GLY A 101 52.22 -16.14 -8.17
C GLY A 101 52.03 -14.64 -8.43
N ALA A 102 51.71 -13.87 -7.39
CA ALA A 102 52.56 -12.79 -6.87
C ALA A 102 51.85 -12.04 -5.73
N SER A 103 52.53 -12.01 -4.58
CA SER A 103 52.30 -11.10 -3.47
C SER A 103 52.87 -9.72 -3.78
N GLY A 104 52.14 -8.67 -3.40
CA GLY A 104 52.70 -7.34 -3.15
C GLY A 104 52.08 -6.18 -3.94
N GLY A 105 51.63 -5.17 -3.19
CA GLY A 105 51.76 -3.78 -3.61
C GLY A 105 50.47 -2.97 -3.74
N GLY A 106 50.39 -1.92 -2.93
CA GLY A 106 49.79 -0.65 -3.35
C GLY A 106 48.41 -0.35 -2.82
N GLY A 107 48.35 0.33 -1.67
CA GLY A 107 47.18 1.11 -1.29
C GLY A 107 46.89 2.16 -2.35
N GLY A 108 45.78 1.99 -3.07
CA GLY A 108 45.19 2.99 -3.94
C GLY A 108 43.89 3.46 -3.32
N SER A 109 43.92 4.62 -2.69
CA SER A 109 42.73 5.38 -2.31
C SER A 109 42.03 5.80 -3.60
N GLY A 110 41.15 4.93 -4.11
CA GLY A 110 40.28 5.25 -5.23
C GLY A 110 39.37 6.39 -4.79
N GLY A 111 39.70 7.61 -5.24
CA GLY A 111 38.88 8.78 -5.04
C GLY A 111 37.51 8.55 -5.64
N SER A 112 36.51 8.43 -4.77
CA SER A 112 35.12 8.63 -5.15
C SER A 112 35.03 10.00 -5.82
N GLY A 113 34.80 10.01 -7.13
CA GLY A 113 34.32 11.19 -7.83
C GLY A 113 32.96 11.55 -7.25
N GLY A 114 32.97 12.28 -6.15
CA GLY A 114 31.77 12.80 -5.50
C GLY A 114 31.10 13.73 -6.48
N ALA A 115 29.94 13.32 -7.00
CA ALA A 115 28.99 14.26 -7.53
C ALA A 115 28.74 15.30 -6.43
N SER A 116 29.16 16.54 -6.68
CA SER A 116 28.88 17.65 -5.80
C SER A 116 27.37 17.85 -5.76
N CYS A 117 26.74 17.37 -4.71
CA CYS A 117 25.31 17.54 -4.52
C CYS A 117 25.03 19.04 -4.34
N PRO A 118 24.04 19.62 -5.03
CA PRO A 118 23.59 20.98 -4.73
C PRO A 118 23.19 21.04 -3.25
N ALA A 119 23.52 22.17 -2.61
CA ALA A 119 23.81 22.30 -1.18
C ALA A 119 22.70 21.96 -0.15
N ASN A 120 21.56 21.38 -0.52
CA ASN A 120 20.41 21.24 0.38
C ASN A 120 19.70 19.87 0.25
N HIS A 121 20.36 18.79 0.67
CA HIS A 121 19.70 17.49 0.88
C HIS A 121 20.09 16.94 2.26
N CYS A 122 19.10 16.55 3.06
CA CYS A 122 19.21 16.35 4.50
C CYS A 122 18.38 15.16 5.02
N THR A 123 19.03 14.08 5.46
CA THR A 123 18.37 12.95 6.15
C THR A 123 18.88 12.80 7.57
N ASN A 124 18.02 12.84 8.60
CA ASN A 124 18.40 12.50 9.99
C ASN A 124 19.69 13.19 10.49
N GLY A 125 19.95 14.44 10.08
CA GLY A 125 21.19 15.16 10.39
C GLY A 125 22.44 14.74 9.58
N SER A 126 22.30 14.01 8.47
CA SER A 126 23.36 13.62 7.52
C SER A 126 22.98 13.99 6.08
N LEU A 127 23.96 14.43 5.28
CA LEU A 127 23.77 14.70 3.85
C LEU A 127 23.79 13.37 3.08
N ASP A 128 22.64 13.00 2.51
CA ASP A 128 22.47 11.89 1.57
C ASP A 128 22.00 12.48 0.23
N CYS A 129 22.58 12.01 -0.87
CA CYS A 129 22.37 12.53 -2.21
C CYS A 129 21.49 11.62 -3.10
N ASP A 130 20.87 10.58 -2.53
CA ASP A 130 19.92 9.75 -3.27
C ASP A 130 18.46 10.25 -3.10
N GLU A 131 17.96 10.90 -4.15
CA GLU A 131 16.73 11.73 -4.19
C GLU A 131 15.40 10.98 -4.02
N LYS A 132 15.18 10.21 -2.94
CA LYS A 132 13.91 9.48 -2.75
C LYS A 132 13.14 9.81 -1.48
N LYS A 133 13.58 10.77 -0.66
CA LYS A 133 12.89 11.16 0.58
C LYS A 133 12.88 12.68 0.75
N VAL A 134 11.82 13.21 1.37
CA VAL A 134 11.71 14.64 1.71
C VAL A 134 12.57 14.93 2.93
N ASP A 135 13.52 15.84 2.77
CA ASP A 135 14.64 16.07 3.66
C ASP A 135 14.38 17.25 4.63
N CYS A 136 14.31 17.00 5.93
CA CYS A 136 14.20 18.05 6.95
C CYS A 136 14.90 17.64 8.26
N GLY A 137 15.29 18.63 9.08
CA GLY A 137 15.99 18.41 10.36
C GLY A 137 17.52 18.24 10.24
N GLY A 138 18.27 19.07 10.98
CA GLY A 138 19.75 19.07 10.98
C GLY A 138 20.36 20.47 10.91
N THR A 139 21.65 20.61 11.25
CA THR A 139 22.37 21.89 11.16
C THR A 139 22.61 22.25 9.69
N GLY A 140 21.74 23.09 9.13
CA GLY A 140 21.79 23.51 7.71
C GLY A 140 20.52 23.16 6.92
N CYS A 141 19.57 22.45 7.53
CA CYS A 141 18.34 22.01 6.91
C CYS A 141 17.16 22.84 7.43
N PRO A 142 16.11 23.07 6.62
CA PRO A 142 14.84 23.55 7.16
C PRO A 142 14.37 22.63 8.29
N ALA A 143 13.80 23.23 9.35
CA ALA A 143 13.18 22.45 10.41
C ALA A 143 12.11 21.52 9.81
N CYS A 144 12.07 20.26 10.27
CA CYS A 144 10.93 19.42 9.95
C CYS A 144 9.67 20.11 10.46
N PRO A 145 8.62 20.23 9.64
CA PRO A 145 7.38 20.78 10.13
C PRO A 145 6.76 19.87 11.21
N TYR A 146 7.10 18.57 11.21
CA TYR A 146 6.58 17.55 12.13
C TYR A 146 7.67 16.51 12.43
N GLU A 147 7.86 16.16 13.70
CA GLU A 147 8.68 15.01 14.11
C GLU A 147 7.79 13.82 14.52
N VAL A 148 8.33 12.61 14.50
CA VAL A 148 7.62 11.42 15.04
C VAL A 148 7.22 11.61 16.50
N ALA A 149 7.97 12.42 17.24
CA ALA A 149 7.66 12.79 18.62
C ALA A 149 6.38 13.66 18.76
N ASP A 150 5.97 14.36 17.69
CA ASP A 150 4.72 15.13 17.65
C ASP A 150 3.51 14.26 17.30
N CYS A 151 3.73 12.99 16.97
CA CYS A 151 2.69 12.07 16.57
C CYS A 151 2.00 11.47 17.78
N VAL A 152 0.68 11.40 17.70
CA VAL A 152 -0.01 10.25 18.28
C VAL A 152 0.57 9.01 17.59
N GLU A 153 1.17 8.12 18.38
CA GLU A 153 1.98 6.95 17.97
C GLU A 153 1.63 6.41 16.57
N SER A 154 2.62 6.43 15.67
CA SER A 154 2.40 6.06 14.26
C SER A 154 1.92 4.62 14.15
N PRO A 155 0.70 4.36 13.65
CA PRO A 155 0.33 3.01 13.28
C PRO A 155 1.25 2.59 12.12
N LYS A 156 1.85 1.42 12.27
CA LYS A 156 2.62 0.77 11.20
C LYS A 156 1.76 -0.37 10.74
N ASN A 157 1.29 -0.29 9.52
CA ASN A 157 0.54 -1.36 8.88
C ASN A 157 1.50 -2.52 8.58
N GLY A 158 1.74 -3.41 9.54
CA GLY A 158 2.84 -4.38 9.55
C GLY A 158 2.75 -5.42 8.43
N ASN A 159 2.63 -6.69 8.80
CA ASN A 159 2.17 -7.75 7.86
C ASN A 159 0.64 -7.93 7.93
N GLU A 160 -0.05 -7.07 8.68
CA GLU A 160 -1.48 -7.12 8.93
C GLU A 160 -2.17 -6.14 7.97
N ILE A 161 -3.41 -6.41 7.57
CA ILE A 161 -4.13 -5.57 6.60
C ILE A 161 -4.56 -4.24 7.24
N CYS A 162 -4.68 -4.21 8.58
CA CYS A 162 -5.06 -3.04 9.34
C CYS A 162 -4.43 -2.99 10.74
N ASP A 163 -3.77 -1.87 11.04
CA ASP A 163 -3.28 -1.52 12.37
C ASP A 163 -3.94 -0.21 12.84
N ASP A 164 -4.44 -0.18 14.08
CA ASP A 164 -5.08 1.01 14.65
C ASP A 164 -4.80 1.25 16.13
N GLN A 165 -4.88 2.51 16.50
CA GLN A 165 -4.66 2.99 17.86
C GLN A 165 -5.72 3.99 18.27
N ALA A 166 -6.25 3.79 19.47
CA ALA A 166 -7.20 4.70 20.07
C ALA A 166 -6.50 5.98 20.57
N PHE A 167 -7.13 7.13 20.37
CA PHE A 167 -6.72 8.40 20.95
C PHE A 167 -7.94 9.23 21.36
N GLN A 168 -7.76 10.12 22.34
CA GLN A 168 -8.83 10.98 22.83
C GLN A 168 -8.72 12.39 22.25
N VAL A 169 -9.82 12.92 21.71
CA VAL A 169 -9.89 14.32 21.26
C VAL A 169 -10.12 15.23 22.46
N SER A 170 -9.04 15.77 23.02
CA SER A 170 -9.09 16.50 24.30
C SER A 170 -9.64 17.93 24.20
N ALA A 171 -9.56 18.57 23.03
CA ALA A 171 -10.04 19.93 22.81
C ALA A 171 -10.29 20.18 21.31
N PRO A 172 -11.12 21.20 20.97
CA PRO A 172 -11.23 21.69 19.60
C PRO A 172 -9.84 22.01 19.02
N GLY A 173 -9.66 21.78 17.73
CA GLY A 173 -8.38 22.05 17.07
C GLY A 173 -8.37 21.54 15.64
N ASN A 174 -7.49 22.13 14.84
CA ASN A 174 -7.18 21.63 13.52
C ASN A 174 -6.16 20.51 13.69
N TYR A 175 -6.47 19.32 13.20
CA TYR A 175 -5.52 18.23 13.16
C TYR A 175 -4.99 18.11 11.73
N LEU A 176 -3.84 17.47 11.60
CA LEU A 176 -3.21 17.16 10.34
C LEU A 176 -2.88 15.67 10.31
N LEU A 177 -3.49 14.96 9.37
CA LEU A 177 -3.17 13.58 9.08
C LEU A 177 -2.05 13.57 8.02
N VAL A 178 -0.93 12.90 8.33
CA VAL A 178 0.30 12.95 7.53
C VAL A 178 0.77 11.53 7.21
N CYS A 179 1.05 11.26 5.94
CA CYS A 179 1.82 10.11 5.50
C CYS A 179 3.30 10.45 5.61
N LEU A 180 4.04 9.76 6.48
CA LEU A 180 5.46 10.03 6.67
C LEU A 180 6.32 9.44 5.56
N ASN A 181 5.84 8.37 4.91
CA ASN A 181 6.51 7.70 3.78
C ASN A 181 5.53 7.28 2.67
N HIS A 182 6.05 7.01 1.47
CA HIS A 182 5.33 6.57 0.27
C HIS A 182 5.21 5.05 0.17
N ALA A 183 5.09 4.33 1.29
CA ALA A 183 5.00 2.86 1.24
C ALA A 183 3.67 2.35 0.65
N GLY A 184 2.75 3.23 0.29
CA GLY A 184 1.42 2.92 -0.24
C GLY A 184 0.35 2.90 0.87
N GLY A 185 -0.78 2.25 0.60
CA GLY A 185 -1.83 2.10 1.61
C GLY A 185 -2.66 3.37 1.86
N THR A 186 -3.53 3.29 2.86
CA THR A 186 -4.42 4.39 3.27
C THR A 186 -4.39 4.55 4.77
N ILE A 187 -4.08 5.76 5.22
CA ILE A 187 -4.15 6.13 6.62
C ILE A 187 -5.50 6.78 6.90
N TYR A 188 -6.02 6.63 8.11
CA TYR A 188 -7.38 7.06 8.41
C TYR A 188 -7.55 7.50 9.86
N VAL A 189 -8.66 8.21 10.06
CA VAL A 189 -9.28 8.45 11.37
C VAL A 189 -10.71 7.92 11.32
N ALA A 190 -11.13 7.15 12.31
CA ALA A 190 -12.45 6.51 12.40
C ALA A 190 -13.09 6.72 13.77
N SER A 191 -14.43 6.62 13.82
CA SER A 191 -15.24 6.67 15.06
C SER A 191 -15.53 5.30 15.67
N ASN A 192 -14.97 4.24 15.10
CA ASN A 192 -14.97 2.90 15.68
C ASN A 192 -13.67 2.16 15.33
N THR A 193 -13.52 0.98 15.92
CA THR A 193 -12.50 -0.01 15.61
C THR A 193 -13.17 -1.37 15.41
N GLY A 194 -12.37 -2.43 15.25
CA GLY A 194 -12.86 -3.79 15.14
C GLY A 194 -13.39 -4.41 16.44
N PRO A 195 -14.06 -5.57 16.31
CA PRO A 195 -14.58 -6.33 17.44
C PRO A 195 -13.45 -6.73 18.39
N LYS A 196 -13.83 -7.14 19.60
CA LYS A 196 -12.87 -7.60 20.61
C LYS A 196 -12.13 -8.83 20.11
N MET A 197 -10.81 -8.77 20.18
CA MET A 197 -9.92 -9.91 19.95
C MET A 197 -10.00 -10.90 21.13
N THR A 198 -9.25 -12.00 21.04
CA THR A 198 -9.17 -13.03 22.08
C THR A 198 -8.63 -12.52 23.42
N ASP A 199 -7.89 -11.42 23.42
CA ASP A 199 -7.41 -10.72 24.62
C ASP A 199 -8.46 -9.76 25.22
N GLY A 200 -9.64 -9.66 24.62
CA GLY A 200 -10.73 -8.78 25.04
C GLY A 200 -10.57 -7.31 24.64
N ILE A 201 -9.50 -6.97 23.92
CA ILE A 201 -9.22 -5.62 23.43
C ILE A 201 -9.80 -5.48 22.02
N SER A 202 -10.55 -4.41 21.79
CA SER A 202 -11.04 -4.06 20.46
C SER A 202 -9.91 -3.45 19.62
N ARG A 203 -9.68 -4.04 18.44
CA ARG A 203 -8.69 -3.60 17.45
C ARG A 203 -9.25 -3.85 16.06
N CYS A 204 -8.78 -3.11 15.07
CA CYS A 204 -9.20 -3.28 13.68
C CYS A 204 -9.04 -4.73 13.18
N GLN A 205 -7.96 -5.40 13.59
CA GLN A 205 -7.67 -6.82 13.34
C GLN A 205 -8.81 -7.79 13.73
N GLY A 206 -9.73 -7.37 14.61
CA GLY A 206 -10.91 -8.15 14.96
C GLY A 206 -11.81 -8.45 13.78
N TRP A 207 -11.88 -7.57 12.79
CA TRP A 207 -12.68 -7.80 11.58
C TRP A 207 -12.11 -8.97 10.78
N GLU A 208 -10.79 -8.96 10.56
CA GLU A 208 -10.09 -10.00 9.79
C GLU A 208 -10.15 -11.36 10.48
N THR A 209 -10.01 -11.38 11.80
CA THR A 209 -10.13 -12.62 12.60
C THR A 209 -11.52 -13.25 12.47
N ASN A 210 -12.54 -12.45 12.15
CA ASN A 210 -13.90 -12.90 11.89
C ASN A 210 -14.19 -13.14 10.39
N GLY A 211 -13.17 -13.12 9.54
CA GLY A 211 -13.30 -13.29 8.09
C GLY A 211 -13.99 -12.11 7.40
N GLN A 212 -14.01 -10.94 8.03
CA GLN A 212 -14.62 -9.72 7.51
C GLN A 212 -13.55 -8.75 7.03
N ASN A 213 -13.90 -7.95 6.02
CA ASN A 213 -13.03 -6.93 5.49
C ASN A 213 -13.16 -5.66 6.34
N ALA A 214 -12.10 -5.28 7.07
CA ALA A 214 -12.11 -4.08 7.91
C ALA A 214 -12.52 -2.80 7.14
N TRP A 215 -12.20 -2.76 5.83
CA TRP A 215 -12.57 -1.65 4.96
C TRP A 215 -14.05 -1.33 4.94
N ASP A 216 -14.91 -2.34 5.09
CA ASP A 216 -16.36 -2.23 4.96
C ASP A 216 -17.06 -1.93 6.30
N HIS A 217 -16.32 -2.01 7.41
CA HIS A 217 -16.88 -1.92 8.76
C HIS A 217 -16.39 -0.73 9.58
N LEU A 218 -15.31 -0.08 9.14
CA LEU A 218 -14.85 1.16 9.75
C LEU A 218 -15.73 2.35 9.36
N GLN A 219 -16.10 3.13 10.37
CA GLN A 219 -16.81 4.39 10.27
C GLN A 219 -15.78 5.51 10.10
N TYR A 220 -15.30 5.67 8.88
CA TYR A 220 -14.30 6.67 8.56
C TYR A 220 -14.82 8.09 8.78
N ILE A 221 -14.03 8.88 9.51
CA ILE A 221 -14.15 10.33 9.58
C ILE A 221 -13.34 10.93 8.44
N GLN A 222 -12.08 10.48 8.29
CA GLN A 222 -11.20 10.94 7.22
C GLN A 222 -10.25 9.83 6.75
N LYS A 223 -9.87 9.89 5.47
CA LYS A 223 -8.87 9.01 4.84
C LYS A 223 -7.86 9.80 4.02
N LEU A 224 -6.63 9.31 3.96
CA LEU A 224 -5.57 9.81 3.10
C LEU A 224 -4.79 8.63 2.47
N VAL A 225 -4.72 8.59 1.15
CA VAL A 225 -3.90 7.61 0.41
C VAL A 225 -2.45 8.06 0.39
N CYS A 226 -1.53 7.23 0.87
CA CYS A 226 -0.10 7.53 0.96
C CYS A 226 0.65 7.16 -0.33
N ASP A 227 0.40 7.92 -1.39
CA ASP A 227 1.05 7.78 -2.71
C ASP A 227 2.31 8.65 -2.86
N SER A 228 2.64 9.45 -1.84
CA SER A 228 3.76 10.38 -1.83
C SER A 228 4.22 10.61 -0.39
N ASP A 229 5.52 10.88 -0.23
CA ASP A 229 6.11 11.22 1.08
C ASP A 229 5.54 12.54 1.59
N GLN A 230 5.35 12.63 2.91
CA GLN A 230 4.88 13.85 3.58
C GLN A 230 3.54 14.37 3.05
N LYS A 231 2.72 13.51 2.43
CA LYS A 231 1.37 13.88 2.01
C LYS A 231 0.53 14.21 3.24
N GLN A 232 -0.22 15.31 3.19
CA GLN A 232 -0.95 15.82 4.33
C GLN A 232 -2.41 16.05 4.01
N LEU A 233 -3.25 15.96 5.04
CA LEU A 233 -4.66 16.27 4.98
C LEU A 233 -5.09 16.94 6.27
N ALA A 234 -5.65 18.14 6.16
CA ALA A 234 -6.26 18.80 7.30
C ALA A 234 -7.51 18.02 7.73
N VAL A 235 -7.65 17.83 9.04
CA VAL A 235 -8.76 17.09 9.66
C VAL A 235 -9.37 17.98 10.74
N ASP A 236 -10.66 18.31 10.59
CA ASP A 236 -11.43 18.98 11.63
C ASP A 236 -12.09 17.94 12.53
N LEU A 237 -11.64 17.87 13.80
CA LEU A 237 -12.17 16.96 14.81
C LEU A 237 -12.99 17.69 15.87
N THR A 238 -13.41 18.93 15.62
CA THR A 238 -14.09 19.78 16.60
C THR A 238 -15.40 19.17 17.10
N SER A 239 -16.15 18.46 16.25
CA SER A 239 -17.39 17.77 16.64
C SER A 239 -17.18 16.50 17.46
N TYR A 240 -15.93 16.03 17.58
CA TYR A 240 -15.56 14.79 18.27
C TYR A 240 -14.87 15.01 19.61
N VAL A 241 -14.83 16.26 20.10
CA VAL A 241 -14.23 16.59 21.41
C VAL A 241 -14.86 15.78 22.53
N GLY A 242 -14.02 15.16 23.36
CA GLY A 242 -14.40 14.27 24.44
C GLY A 242 -14.61 12.81 24.02
N GLN A 243 -14.56 12.50 22.72
CA GLN A 243 -14.71 11.14 22.20
C GLN A 243 -13.34 10.45 22.05
N ASN A 244 -13.36 9.13 22.13
CA ASN A 244 -12.25 8.28 21.69
C ASN A 244 -12.44 8.01 20.20
N LEU A 245 -11.42 8.30 19.41
CA LEU A 245 -11.32 7.99 17.99
C LEU A 245 -10.19 6.99 17.78
N TRP A 246 -10.12 6.47 16.56
CA TRP A 246 -9.09 5.52 16.16
C TRP A 246 -8.34 6.06 14.95
N MET A 247 -7.02 6.07 15.03
CA MET A 247 -6.15 6.34 13.90
C MET A 247 -5.50 5.04 13.48
N GLY A 248 -5.46 4.77 12.18
CA GLY A 248 -4.85 3.55 11.67
C GLY A 248 -4.30 3.68 10.27
N ALA A 249 -3.76 2.57 9.77
CA ALA A 249 -3.26 2.42 8.42
C ALA A 249 -3.72 1.08 7.86
N HIS A 250 -4.14 1.07 6.59
CA HIS A 250 -4.49 -0.13 5.83
C HIS A 250 -3.57 -0.33 4.63
N ASP A 251 -3.35 -1.61 4.29
CA ASP A 251 -2.83 -2.00 2.99
C ASP A 251 -3.81 -1.64 1.88
N ALA A 252 -3.29 -1.15 0.75
CA ALA A 252 -4.12 -0.90 -0.41
C ALA A 252 -4.68 -2.24 -0.94
N PRO A 253 -5.95 -2.29 -1.39
CA PRO A 253 -6.55 -3.53 -1.93
C PRO A 253 -5.78 -4.12 -3.12
N ALA A 254 -5.02 -3.30 -3.85
CA ALA A 254 -4.19 -3.71 -4.99
C ALA A 254 -2.76 -4.13 -4.59
N GLY A 255 -2.47 -4.20 -3.28
CA GLY A 255 -1.12 -4.40 -2.74
C GLY A 255 -0.38 -3.10 -2.46
N GLY A 256 0.59 -3.15 -1.54
CA GLY A 256 1.31 -2.00 -1.02
C GLY A 256 0.66 -1.42 0.25
N GLY A 257 1.41 -0.64 1.01
CA GLY A 257 1.00 -0.14 2.33
C GLY A 257 1.77 -0.74 3.50
N HIS A 258 2.51 -1.83 3.27
CA HIS A 258 3.35 -2.42 4.30
C HIS A 258 4.37 -1.41 4.81
N ASN A 259 4.43 -1.23 6.12
CA ASN A 259 5.27 -0.22 6.78
C ASN A 259 4.94 1.23 6.42
N THR A 260 3.70 1.52 5.98
CA THR A 260 3.23 2.90 5.89
C THR A 260 3.27 3.52 7.27
N GLN A 261 4.11 4.55 7.40
CA GLN A 261 4.24 5.33 8.62
C GLN A 261 3.35 6.55 8.48
N SER A 262 2.64 6.87 9.55
CA SER A 262 1.66 7.94 9.53
C SER A 262 1.57 8.65 10.85
N CYS A 263 1.05 9.86 10.82
CA CYS A 263 1.03 10.73 11.98
C CYS A 263 -0.25 11.55 12.01
N LEU A 264 -0.84 11.71 13.19
CA LEU A 264 -1.86 12.71 13.44
C LEU A 264 -1.26 13.78 14.34
N VAL A 265 -1.09 14.98 13.79
CA VAL A 265 -0.51 16.13 14.50
C VAL A 265 -1.63 17.11 14.85
N LYS A 266 -1.60 17.65 16.06
CA LYS A 266 -2.47 18.77 16.44
C LYS A 266 -1.79 20.09 16.06
N LYS A 267 -2.44 20.91 15.23
CA LYS A 267 -1.98 22.27 14.86
C LYS A 267 -2.54 23.34 15.77
#